data_AF-A0A662XSR4-F1
#
_entry.id   AF-A0A662XSR4-F1
#
_cell.length_a   1.000
_cell.length_b   1.000
_cell.length_c   1.000
_cell.angle_alpha   90.00
_cell.angle_beta   90.00
_cell.angle_gamma   90.00
#
_symmetry.space_group_name_H-M   'P 1'
#
loop_
_entity.id
_entity.type
_entity.pdbx_description
1 polymer ?
#
loop_
_entity_poly.entity_id
_entity_poly.type
_entity_poly.pdbx_seq_one_letter_code
_entity_poly.pdbx_strand_id
1 'polypeptide(L)' 'LAMATLLSKFDIKTVEDPWELTYEFSLTIPVKGPLDVEVTPLAGAAPAASA' A
#
# COMPACT_ATOMS: atom_id res chain seq x y z
N LEU A 1 -5.75 1.88 13.01
CA LEU A 1 -4.42 1.37 13.42
C LEU A 1 -3.62 0.85 12.22
N ALA A 2 -4.14 -0.10 11.45
CA ALA A 2 -3.44 -0.70 10.29
C ALA A 2 -2.87 0.33 9.29
N MET A 3 -3.67 1.29 8.82
CA MET A 3 -3.21 2.32 7.86
C MET A 3 -2.08 3.19 8.41
N ALA A 4 -2.18 3.62 9.66
CA ALA A 4 -1.13 4.43 10.31
C ALA A 4 0.18 3.65 10.44
N THR A 5 0.11 2.34 10.75
CA THR A 5 1.30 1.48 10.84
C THR A 5 1.94 1.24 9.46
N LEU A 6 1.12 1.04 8.42
CA LEU A 6 1.62 0.83 7.07
C LEU A 6 2.30 2.09 6.53
N LEU A 7 1.61 3.24 6.58
CA LEU A 7 2.09 4.50 6.02
C LEU A 7 3.24 5.14 6.82
N SER A 8 3.46 4.74 8.08
CA SER A 8 4.60 5.21 8.88
C SER A 8 5.89 4.42 8.64
N LYS A 9 5.79 3.20 8.09
CA LYS A 9 6.93 2.29 7.90
C LYS A 9 7.28 2.09 6.43
N PHE A 10 6.32 2.28 5.54
CA PHE A 10 6.45 1.95 4.13
C PHE A 10 5.96 3.10 3.25
N ASP A 11 6.73 3.39 2.21
CA ASP A 11 6.26 4.08 1.02
C ASP A 11 5.56 3.05 0.12
N ILE A 12 4.27 3.26 -0.13
CA ILE A 12 3.42 2.32 -0.87
C ILE A 12 2.91 3.02 -2.13
N LYS A 13 3.16 2.44 -3.29
CA LYS A 13 2.72 2.95 -4.60
C LYS A 13 1.94 1.88 -5.33
N THR A 14 0.87 2.26 -6.02
CA THR A 14 0.12 1.33 -6.87
C THR A 14 0.94 0.98 -8.11
N VAL A 15 0.86 -0.28 -8.54
CA VAL A 15 1.52 -0.71 -9.79
C VAL A 15 0.84 -0.08 -11.01
N GLU A 16 -0.49 0.05 -10.95
CA GLU A 16 -1.31 0.72 -11.96
C GLU A 16 -1.51 2.22 -11.62
N ASP A 17 -1.90 3.02 -12.62
CA ASP A 17 -2.25 4.42 -12.42
C ASP A 17 -3.43 4.54 -11.42
N PRO A 18 -3.26 5.23 -10.28
CA PRO A 18 -4.33 5.43 -9.30
C PRO A 18 -5.63 5.98 -9.89
N TRP A 19 -5.58 6.74 -10.98
CA TRP A 19 -6.75 7.36 -11.60
C TRP A 19 -7.55 6.41 -12.50
N GLU A 20 -6.94 5.31 -12.91
CA GLU A 20 -7.56 4.25 -13.71
C GLU A 20 -8.16 3.14 -12.82
N LEU A 21 -7.88 3.15 -11.52
CA LEU A 21 -8.40 2.18 -10.56
C LEU A 21 -9.92 2.30 -10.41
N THR A 22 -10.61 1.21 -10.73
CA THR A 22 -12.07 1.13 -10.71
C THR A 22 -12.56 -0.07 -9.90
N TYR A 23 -13.82 0.01 -9.47
CA TYR A 23 -14.47 -1.08 -8.74
C TYR A 23 -15.15 -2.05 -9.71
N GLU A 24 -15.28 -3.30 -9.27
CA GLU A 24 -16.12 -4.28 -9.97
C GLU A 24 -17.59 -4.15 -9.51
N PHE A 25 -18.52 -4.37 -10.42
CA PHE A 25 -19.95 -4.34 -10.10
C PHE A 25 -20.29 -5.38 -9.04
N SER A 26 -20.90 -4.94 -7.94
CA SER A 26 -21.31 -5.80 -6.83
C SER A 26 -22.58 -5.22 -6.18
N LEU A 27 -23.40 -6.10 -5.61
CA LEU A 27 -24.65 -5.71 -4.93
C LEU A 27 -24.42 -5.22 -3.49
N THR A 28 -23.30 -5.58 -2.87
CA THR A 28 -23.03 -5.30 -1.46
C THR A 28 -21.81 -4.40 -1.31
N ILE A 29 -20.64 -4.90 -1.68
CA ILE A 29 -19.38 -4.17 -1.63
C ILE A 29 -18.66 -4.36 -2.98
N PRO A 30 -18.55 -3.30 -3.79
CA PRO A 30 -17.87 -3.37 -5.07
C PRO A 30 -16.36 -3.34 -4.81
N VAL A 31 -15.70 -4.49 -4.90
CA VAL A 31 -14.24 -4.64 -4.72
C VAL A 31 -13.73 -5.52 -5.85
N LYS A 32 -12.73 -5.05 -6.58
CA LYS A 32 -12.16 -5.76 -7.74
C LYS A 32 -11.19 -6.89 -7.35
N GLY A 33 -10.89 -7.03 -6.06
CA GLY A 33 -9.93 -8.00 -5.51
C GLY A 33 -8.75 -7.32 -4.79
N PRO A 34 -7.61 -8.02 -4.67
CA PRO A 34 -6.38 -7.45 -4.11
C PRO A 34 -5.89 -6.25 -4.92
N LEU A 35 -5.32 -5.26 -4.24
CA LEU A 35 -4.66 -4.12 -4.88
C LEU A 35 -3.15 -4.38 -4.94
N ASP A 36 -2.61 -4.48 -6.15
CA ASP A 36 -1.18 -4.67 -6.34
C ASP A 36 -0.42 -3.37 -6.08
N VAL A 37 0.57 -3.45 -5.19
CA VAL A 37 1.37 -2.31 -4.76
C VAL A 37 2.85 -2.64 -4.69
N GLU A 38 3.66 -1.67 -5.02
CA GLU A 38 5.09 -1.66 -4.74
C GLU A 38 5.30 -1.11 -3.32
N VAL A 39 6.09 -1.85 -2.53
CA VAL A 39 6.36 -1.51 -1.13
C VAL A 39 7.85 -1.24 -0.96
N THR A 40 8.17 -0.02 -0.54
CA THR A 40 9.54 0.38 -0.20
C THR A 40 9.61 0.75 1.28
N PRO A 41 10.59 0.25 2.06
CA PRO A 41 10.78 0.71 3.43
C PRO A 41 11.08 2.21 3.49
N LEU A 42 10.39 2.94 4.38
CA LEU A 42 10.65 4.37 4.58
C LEU A 42 12.03 4.55 5.25
N ALA A 43 12.91 5.35 4.63
CA ALA A 43 14.27 5.60 5.11
C ALA A 43 14.24 6.20 6.53
N GLY A 44 14.48 5.34 7.51
CA GLY A 44 14.19 5.58 8.93
C GLY A 44 13.94 4.26 9.68
N ALA A 45 13.59 3.20 8.94
CA ALA A 45 13.53 1.82 9.43
C ALA A 45 14.78 0.98 9.09
N ALA A 46 15.93 1.61 8.85
CA ALA A 46 17.20 0.89 8.80
C ALA A 46 17.52 0.38 10.22
N PRO A 47 17.92 -0.89 10.42
CA PRO A 47 18.45 -1.30 11.71
C PRO A 47 19.70 -0.46 11.96
N ALA A 48 19.83 0.12 13.15
CA ALA A 48 21.09 0.68 13.61
C ALA A 48 22.11 -0.47 13.62
N ALA A 49 22.85 -0.63 12.52
CA ALA A 49 23.95 -1.57 12.41
C ALA A 49 25.12 -0.96 13.19
N SER A 50 25.38 -1.54 14.35
CA SER A 50 26.53 -1.28 15.21
C SER A 50 27.82 -1.58 14.46
N ALA A 51 28.75 -0.62 14.49
CA ALA A 51 30.18 -0.82 14.29
C ALA A 51 30.93 0.19 15.17
#